data_AF-S7VA83-F1
#
_entry.id   AF-S7VA83-F1
#
_cell.length_a   1.000
_cell.length_b   1.000
_cell.length_c   1.000
_cell.angle_alpha   90.00
_cell.angle_beta   90.00
_cell.angle_gamma   90.00
#
_symmetry.space_group_name_H-M   'P 1'
#
loop_
_entity.id
_entity.type
_entity.pdbx_description
1 polymer ?
#
loop_
_entity_poly.entity_id
_entity_poly.type
_entity_poly.pdbx_seq_one_letter_code
_entity_poly.pdbx_strand_id
1 'polypeptide(L)'
;MDLTLADQSNGKPLDMGTDFDYFGYPAYPDREAQMLKEGKINQLQVDNRELLREVMKGAGFKGIGSEWWHFNAFSRKIAREKFEIVK
;
A
#
# COMPACT_ATOMS: atom_id res chain seq x y z
N MET A 1 -7.24 4.78 -3.46
CA MET A 1 -6.80 4.22 -4.76
C MET A 1 -5.98 3.00 -4.42
N ASP A 2 -6.27 1.89 -5.09
CA ASP A 2 -5.69 0.59 -4.80
C ASP A 2 -4.85 0.15 -6.00
N LEU A 3 -3.55 -0.10 -5.78
CA LEU A 3 -2.64 -0.54 -6.84
C LEU A 3 -1.41 -1.27 -6.33
N THR A 4 -0.69 -1.90 -7.26
CA THR A 4 0.59 -2.58 -7.03
C THR A 4 1.58 -2.21 -8.13
N LEU A 5 2.84 -2.61 -7.96
CA LEU A 5 3.86 -2.54 -9.00
C LEU A 5 3.88 -3.84 -9.79
N ALA A 6 4.18 -3.73 -11.09
CA ALA A 6 4.38 -4.88 -11.96
C ALA A 6 5.75 -4.80 -12.64
N ASP A 7 6.37 -5.95 -12.86
CA ASP A 7 7.58 -6.08 -13.65
C ASP A 7 7.27 -5.69 -15.11
N GLN A 8 8.01 -4.73 -15.63
CA GLN A 8 7.79 -4.18 -16.97
C GLN A 8 7.99 -5.22 -18.09
N SER A 9 8.87 -6.22 -17.89
CA SER A 9 9.21 -7.20 -18.91
C SER A 9 8.10 -8.23 -19.15
N ASN A 10 7.32 -8.54 -18.12
CA ASN A 10 6.37 -9.65 -18.12
C ASN A 10 4.97 -9.28 -17.57
N GLY A 11 4.80 -8.05 -17.09
CA GLY A 11 3.54 -7.55 -16.53
C GLY A 11 3.11 -8.20 -15.21
N LYS A 12 3.94 -9.05 -14.61
CA LYS A 12 3.58 -9.74 -13.36
C LYS A 12 3.66 -8.78 -12.18
N PRO A 13 2.64 -8.75 -11.31
CA PRO A 13 2.72 -8.03 -10.05
C PRO A 13 3.93 -8.48 -9.22
N LEU A 14 4.57 -7.54 -8.55
CA LEU A 14 5.59 -7.87 -7.56
C LEU A 14 4.94 -8.56 -6.36
N ASP A 15 5.67 -9.47 -5.72
CA ASP A 15 5.21 -10.16 -4.51
C ASP A 15 5.19 -9.17 -3.34
N MET A 16 3.98 -8.92 -2.84
CA MET A 16 3.72 -8.03 -1.71
C MET A 16 3.38 -8.82 -0.43
N GLY A 17 3.45 -10.15 -0.45
CA GLY A 17 3.21 -11.04 0.70
C GLY A 17 1.76 -11.36 1.00
N THR A 18 0.81 -10.54 0.53
CA THR A 18 -0.62 -10.87 0.49
C THR A 18 -1.21 -10.35 -0.81
N ASP A 19 -2.37 -10.87 -1.18
CA ASP A 19 -3.20 -10.28 -2.25
C ASP A 19 -3.84 -8.96 -1.81
N PHE A 20 -4.47 -8.28 -2.77
CA PHE A 20 -5.43 -7.20 -2.51
C PHE A 20 -6.59 -7.69 -1.65
N ASP A 21 -7.20 -6.78 -0.90
CA ASP A 21 -8.35 -7.04 -0.01
C ASP A 21 -8.10 -8.17 1.02
N TYR A 22 -6.83 -8.43 1.34
CA TYR A 22 -6.48 -9.28 2.46
C TYR A 22 -6.70 -8.53 3.78
N PHE A 23 -7.84 -8.75 4.42
CA PHE A 23 -8.21 -8.10 5.69
C PHE A 23 -7.56 -8.76 6.91
N GLY A 24 -6.23 -8.77 6.94
CA GLY A 24 -5.47 -9.36 8.03
C GLY A 24 -4.18 -8.63 8.32
N TYR A 25 -3.65 -8.89 9.51
CA TYR A 25 -2.40 -8.31 10.02
C TYR A 25 -1.23 -8.33 9.00
N PRO A 26 -1.01 -9.43 8.23
CA PRO A 26 -0.04 -9.46 7.11
C PRO A 26 -0.12 -8.32 6.08
N ALA A 27 -1.26 -7.63 5.95
CA ALA A 27 -1.41 -6.52 5.01
C ALA A 27 -0.89 -5.17 5.55
N TYR A 28 -0.57 -5.04 6.84
CA TYR A 28 -0.44 -3.75 7.52
C TYR A 28 0.96 -3.14 7.37
N PRO A 29 1.14 -2.02 6.66
CA PRO A 29 2.46 -1.39 6.52
C PRO A 29 3.08 -0.97 7.85
N ASP A 30 2.27 -0.56 8.82
CA ASP A 30 2.75 -0.06 10.12
C ASP A 30 3.21 -1.16 11.09
N ARG A 31 3.20 -2.43 10.64
CA ARG A 31 3.66 -3.60 11.40
C ARG A 31 4.72 -4.42 10.69
N GLU A 32 5.22 -3.97 9.54
CA GLU A 32 6.18 -4.72 8.71
C GLU A 32 7.43 -5.18 9.48
N ALA A 33 8.02 -4.31 10.30
CA ALA A 33 9.19 -4.67 11.11
C ALA A 33 8.90 -5.76 12.14
N GLN A 34 7.67 -5.83 12.68
CA GLN A 34 7.25 -6.89 13.58
C GLN A 34 7.00 -8.18 12.79
N MET A 35 6.27 -8.09 11.68
CA MET A 35 5.95 -9.23 10.81
C MET A 35 7.19 -9.90 10.22
N LEU A 36 8.22 -9.11 9.91
CA LEU A 36 9.50 -9.61 9.43
C LEU A 36 10.21 -10.45 10.51
N LYS A 37 10.20 -9.99 11.77
CA LYS A 37 10.75 -10.75 12.91
C LYS A 37 9.96 -12.04 13.18
N GLU A 38 8.66 -12.01 12.96
CA GLU A 38 7.75 -13.16 13.13
C GLU A 38 7.75 -14.12 11.93
N GLY A 39 8.45 -13.78 10.83
CA GLY A 39 8.47 -14.57 9.61
C GLY A 39 7.13 -14.61 8.86
N LYS A 40 6.23 -13.65 9.11
CA LYS A 40 4.93 -13.53 8.43
C LYS A 40 5.06 -12.95 7.03
N ILE A 41 6.07 -12.11 6.83
CA ILE A 41 6.50 -11.58 5.54
C ILE A 41 8.03 -11.68 5.48
N ASN A 42 8.60 -11.56 4.29
CA ASN A 42 10.04 -11.56 4.07
C ASN A 42 10.56 -10.18 3.67
N GLN A 43 11.89 -10.02 3.63
CA GLN A 43 12.52 -8.73 3.31
C GLN A 43 12.17 -8.24 1.90
N LEU A 44 12.13 -9.12 0.90
CA LEU A 44 11.76 -8.76 -0.47
C LEU A 44 10.36 -8.12 -0.54
N GLN A 45 9.40 -8.66 0.21
CA GLN A 45 8.04 -8.11 0.28
C GLN A 45 8.02 -6.73 0.94
N VAL A 46 8.84 -6.52 1.98
CA VAL A 46 9.00 -5.20 2.60
C VAL A 46 9.60 -4.21 1.61
N ASP A 47 10.65 -4.59 0.90
CA ASP A 47 11.34 -3.74 -0.08
C ASP A 47 10.40 -3.36 -1.25
N ASN A 48 9.61 -4.30 -1.75
CA ASN A 48 8.60 -4.04 -2.79
C ASN A 48 7.52 -3.06 -2.32
N ARG A 49 7.04 -3.22 -1.08
CA ARG A 49 6.05 -2.31 -0.47
C ARG A 49 6.65 -0.93 -0.23
N GLU A 50 7.92 -0.85 0.17
CA GLU A 50 8.64 0.41 0.33
C GLU A 50 8.76 1.15 -1.01
N LEU A 51 9.20 0.47 -2.07
CA LEU A 51 9.27 1.04 -3.42
C LEU A 51 7.92 1.59 -3.88
N LEU A 52 6.83 0.82 -3.70
CA LEU A 52 5.48 1.27 -4.01
C LEU A 52 5.14 2.55 -3.24
N ARG A 53 5.40 2.58 -1.93
CA ARG A 53 5.13 3.76 -1.10
C ARG A 53 5.95 4.98 -1.53
N GLU A 54 7.22 4.80 -1.89
CA GLU A 54 8.08 5.88 -2.35
C GLU A 54 7.58 6.50 -3.66
N VAL A 55 7.23 5.65 -4.64
CA VAL A 55 6.66 6.10 -5.93
C VAL A 55 5.36 6.86 -5.70
N MET A 56 4.45 6.29 -4.90
CA MET A 56 3.15 6.92 -4.62
C MET A 56 3.29 8.23 -3.85
N LYS A 57 4.24 8.30 -2.90
CA LYS A 57 4.57 9.54 -2.19
C LYS A 57 5.12 10.60 -3.12
N GLY A 58 6.00 10.22 -4.06
CA GLY A 58 6.52 11.12 -5.10
C GLY A 58 5.42 11.68 -6.00
N ALA A 59 4.36 10.90 -6.25
CA ALA A 59 3.18 11.32 -6.99
C ALA A 59 2.14 12.11 -6.16
N GLY A 60 2.42 12.39 -4.88
CA GLY A 60 1.55 13.18 -4.00
C GLY A 60 0.48 12.39 -3.25
N PHE A 61 0.49 11.06 -3.32
CA PHE A 61 -0.41 10.20 -2.58
C PHE A 61 0.13 9.83 -1.19
N LYS A 62 -0.76 9.40 -0.30
CA LYS A 62 -0.43 8.98 1.06
C LYS A 62 -0.99 7.60 1.37
N GLY A 63 -0.13 6.67 1.75
CA GLY A 63 -0.55 5.33 2.19
C GLY A 63 -1.24 5.35 3.55
N ILE A 64 -1.82 4.22 3.94
CA ILE A 64 -2.42 4.00 5.26
C ILE A 64 -1.75 2.83 5.99
N GLY A 65 -1.96 2.74 7.31
CA GLY A 65 -1.31 1.72 8.14
C GLY A 65 -1.91 0.31 8.05
N SER A 66 -3.12 0.17 7.52
CA SER A 66 -3.86 -1.11 7.49
C SER A 66 -3.81 -1.85 6.16
N GLU A 67 -3.41 -1.21 5.06
CA GLU A 67 -3.51 -1.77 3.71
C GLU A 67 -2.30 -1.31 2.88
N TRP A 68 -1.42 -2.25 2.49
CA TRP A 68 -0.20 -1.90 1.74
C TRP A 68 -0.48 -1.38 0.33
N TRP A 69 -1.64 -1.72 -0.24
CA TRP A 69 -2.04 -1.33 -1.60
C TRP A 69 -2.81 0.00 -1.66
N HIS A 70 -3.30 0.50 -0.53
CA HIS A 70 -4.25 1.63 -0.51
C HIS A 70 -3.56 2.98 -0.27
N PHE A 71 -3.90 3.94 -1.14
CA PHE A 71 -3.38 5.29 -1.10
C PHE A 71 -4.46 6.36 -1.27
N ASN A 72 -4.37 7.41 -0.46
CA ASN A 72 -5.25 8.57 -0.48
C ASN A 72 -4.59 9.75 -1.20
N ALA A 73 -5.30 10.37 -2.15
CA ALA A 73 -4.88 11.62 -2.78
C ALA A 73 -5.02 12.83 -1.83
N PHE A 74 -6.06 12.81 -0.98
CA PHE A 74 -6.34 13.86 0.00
C PHE A 74 -6.67 13.24 1.36
N SER A 75 -6.45 14.01 2.43
CA SER A 75 -7.03 13.64 3.72
C SER A 75 -8.56 13.68 3.65
N ARG A 76 -9.24 12.90 4.50
CA ARG A 76 -10.70 12.92 4.61
C ARG A 76 -11.28 14.33 4.80
N LYS A 77 -10.60 15.17 5.59
CA LYS A 77 -10.98 16.57 5.82
C LYS A 77 -10.94 17.37 4.52
N ILE A 78 -9.79 17.34 3.82
CA ILE A 78 -9.60 18.09 2.57
C ILE A 78 -10.56 17.59 1.48
N ALA A 79 -10.77 16.27 1.39
CA ALA A 79 -11.70 15.70 0.43
C ALA A 79 -13.13 16.22 0.65
N ARG A 80 -13.59 16.28 1.91
CA ARG A 80 -14.92 16.81 2.27
C ARG A 80 -15.08 18.30 1.98
N GLU A 81 -14.00 19.07 2.08
CA GLU A 81 -14.00 20.51 1.77
C GLU A 81 -13.95 20.77 0.24
N LYS A 82 -13.27 19.91 -0.52
CA LYS A 82 -13.06 20.09 -1.97
C LYS A 82 -14.15 19.48 -2.84
N PHE A 83 -14.80 18.42 -2.38
CA PHE A 83 -15.72 17.63 -3.20
C PHE A 83 -17.05 17.46 -2.50
N GLU A 84 -18.12 17.55 -3.28
CA GLU A 84 -19.47 17.25 -2.79
C GLU A 84 -19.64 15.73 -2.63
N ILE A 85 -20.39 15.34 -1.61
CA ILE A 85 -20.78 13.95 -1.42
C ILE A 85 -21.84 13.62 -2.47
N VAL A 86 -21.52 12.72 -3.38
CA VAL A 86 -22.50 12.13 -4.29
C VAL A 86 -23.44 11.25 -3.46
N LYS A 87 -24.75 11.51 -3.59
CA LYS A 87 -25.82 10.75 -2.93
C LYS A 87 -26.43 9.73 -3.89
#